data_AF-A0A944SZP9-F1
#
_entry.id   AF-A0A944SZP9-F1
#
_cell.length_a   1.000
_cell.length_b   1.000
_cell.length_c   1.000
_cell.angle_alpha   90.00
_cell.angle_beta   90.00
_cell.angle_gamma   90.00
#
_symmetry.space_group_name_H-M   'P 1'
#
loop_
_entity.id
_entity.type
_entity.pdbx_description
1 polymer ?
#
loop_
_entity_poly.entity_id
_entity_poly.type
_entity_poly.pdbx_seq_one_letter_code
_entity_poly.pdbx_strand_id
1 'polypeptide(L)'
;MITKPEDICLEIESYLVKSNLFSNEVEAEKGSPSWRVSPEPYYLSSDEISFFEDLGSHLLKFNTALNRLYADSVKGKIPSWFAQYLDAGKPDDLIAYSRMKRIRGDLPGIIRPDIMVT
;
A
#
# COMPACT_ATOMS: atom_id res chain seq x y z
N MET A 1 -23.22 -17.85 28.55
CA MET A 1 -22.45 -18.88 27.81
C MET A 1 -21.37 -18.10 27.07
N ILE A 2 -20.09 -18.33 27.36
CA ILE A 2 -19.00 -17.58 26.70
C ILE A 2 -18.84 -18.20 25.31
N THR A 3 -19.19 -17.46 24.26
CA THR A 3 -18.96 -17.86 22.86
C THR A 3 -17.47 -17.98 22.62
N LYS A 4 -17.02 -19.03 21.92
CA LYS A 4 -15.60 -19.19 21.66
C LYS A 4 -15.15 -18.27 20.52
N PRO A 5 -13.90 -17.77 20.51
CA PRO A 5 -13.41 -16.89 19.45
C PRO A 5 -13.57 -17.49 18.04
N GLU A 6 -13.44 -18.81 17.90
CA GLU A 6 -13.61 -19.49 16.62
C GLU A 6 -15.05 -19.38 16.09
N ASP A 7 -16.04 -19.46 16.98
CA ASP A 7 -17.46 -19.33 16.60
C ASP A 7 -17.76 -17.91 16.10
N ILE A 8 -17.15 -16.89 16.72
CA ILE A 8 -17.27 -15.48 16.31
C ILE A 8 -16.65 -15.27 14.93
N CYS A 9 -15.44 -15.79 14.69
CA CYS A 9 -14.79 -15.68 13.38
C CYS A 9 -15.64 -16.31 12.27
N LEU A 10 -16.20 -17.51 12.50
CA LEU A 10 -17.06 -18.19 11.54
C LEU A 10 -18.34 -17.41 11.24
N GLU A 11 -18.93 -16.79 12.26
CA GLU A 11 -20.09 -15.93 12.09
C GLU A 11 -19.75 -14.70 11.22
N ILE A 12 -18.68 -13.97 11.54
CA ILE A 12 -18.23 -12.81 10.76
C ILE A 12 -17.94 -13.21 9.31
N GLU A 13 -17.21 -14.31 9.11
CA GLU A 13 -16.89 -14.84 7.78
C GLU A 13 -18.17 -15.12 6.97
N SER A 14 -19.17 -15.77 7.58
CA SER A 14 -20.46 -16.03 6.94
C SER A 14 -21.17 -14.75 6.49
N TYR A 15 -21.15 -13.70 7.34
CA TYR A 15 -21.70 -12.40 6.97
C TYR A 15 -20.92 -11.73 5.83
N LEU A 16 -19.58 -11.76 5.86
CA LEU A 16 -18.76 -11.15 4.82
C LEU A 16 -18.94 -11.84 3.46
N VAL A 17 -19.05 -13.18 3.44
CA VAL A 17 -19.35 -13.95 2.22
C VAL A 17 -20.74 -13.56 1.69
N LYS A 18 -21.74 -13.49 2.56
CA LYS A 18 -23.10 -13.07 2.18
C LYS A 18 -23.14 -11.63 1.62
N SER A 19 -22.27 -10.76 2.14
CA SER A 19 -22.11 -9.38 1.67
C SER A 19 -21.19 -9.24 0.45
N ASN A 20 -20.65 -10.33 -0.09
CA ASN A 20 -19.73 -10.35 -1.24
C ASN A 20 -18.44 -9.54 -0.97
N LEU A 21 -17.98 -9.53 0.28
CA LEU A 21 -16.75 -8.87 0.76
C LEU A 21 -15.62 -9.87 1.05
N PHE A 22 -15.90 -11.17 1.00
CA PHE A 22 -14.96 -12.24 1.29
C PHE A 22 -15.27 -13.46 0.42
N SER A 23 -14.24 -14.16 -0.05
CA SER A 23 -14.40 -15.46 -0.71
C SER A 23 -13.61 -16.53 0.05
N ASN A 24 -14.30 -17.62 0.39
CA ASN A 24 -13.69 -18.82 0.95
C ASN A 24 -13.17 -19.76 -0.11
N GLU A 25 -13.38 -19.42 -1.38
CA GLU A 25 -12.89 -20.20 -2.50
C GLU A 25 -11.37 -20.11 -2.49
N VAL A 26 -10.75 -21.11 -1.89
CA VAL A 26 -9.36 -21.46 -2.16
C VAL A 26 -9.36 -21.75 -3.66
N GLU A 27 -8.96 -20.79 -4.48
CA GLU A 27 -8.59 -21.08 -5.86
C GLU A 27 -7.65 -22.27 -5.78
N ALA A 28 -8.08 -23.39 -6.35
CA ALA A 28 -7.51 -24.73 -6.18
C ALA A 28 -6.12 -24.88 -6.82
N GLU A 29 -5.38 -23.78 -6.93
CA GLU A 29 -3.96 -23.73 -7.24
C GLU A 29 -3.20 -23.75 -5.91
N LYS A 30 -2.63 -24.91 -5.60
CA LYS A 30 -1.81 -25.22 -4.41
C LYS A 30 -0.97 -24.02 -3.94
N GLY A 31 -1.42 -23.34 -2.88
CA GLY A 31 -0.62 -22.33 -2.16
C GLY A 31 -1.24 -20.95 -2.02
N SER A 32 -2.49 -20.73 -2.45
CA SER A 32 -3.21 -19.47 -2.23
C SER A 32 -3.41 -19.21 -0.72
N PRO A 33 -2.96 -18.04 -0.19
CA PRO A 33 -3.10 -17.72 1.22
C PRO A 33 -4.59 -17.56 1.58
N SER A 34 -5.04 -18.28 2.61
CA SER A 34 -6.39 -18.08 3.14
C SER A 34 -6.43 -16.78 3.95
N TRP A 35 -7.37 -15.91 3.61
CA TRP A 35 -7.69 -14.74 4.41
C TRP A 35 -8.16 -15.19 5.80
N ARG A 36 -7.69 -14.52 6.86
CA ARG A 36 -8.06 -14.83 8.24
C ARG A 36 -8.83 -13.68 8.85
N VAL A 37 -9.94 -14.01 9.50
CA VAL A 37 -10.79 -13.04 10.19
C VAL A 37 -10.45 -13.04 11.68
N SER A 38 -10.30 -11.85 12.27
CA SER A 38 -10.12 -11.67 13.71
C SER A 38 -11.48 -11.71 14.43
N PRO A 39 -11.58 -12.27 15.65
CA PRO A 39 -12.83 -12.28 16.42
C PRO A 39 -13.26 -10.87 16.86
N GLU A 40 -12.34 -9.91 16.84
CA GLU A 40 -12.60 -8.51 17.18
C GLU A 40 -11.80 -7.54 16.28
N PRO A 41 -12.30 -6.32 16.07
CA PRO A 41 -11.55 -5.30 15.33
C PRO A 41 -10.35 -4.80 16.14
N TYR A 42 -9.37 -4.25 15.43
CA TYR A 42 -8.34 -3.43 16.06
C TYR A 42 -8.91 -2.02 16.32
N TYR A 43 -9.06 -1.66 17.58
CA TYR A 43 -9.62 -0.37 17.98
C TYR A 43 -8.58 0.74 17.83
N LEU A 44 -8.96 1.82 17.15
CA LEU A 44 -8.15 3.03 17.03
C LEU A 44 -8.69 4.13 17.95
N SER A 45 -7.79 4.81 18.64
CA SER A 45 -8.07 6.03 19.38
C SER A 45 -8.36 7.20 18.41
N SER A 46 -8.98 8.27 18.93
CA SER A 46 -9.25 9.48 18.13
C SER A 46 -7.96 10.11 17.60
N ASP A 47 -6.88 10.09 18.39
CA ASP A 47 -5.59 10.64 17.98
C ASP A 47 -4.96 9.82 16.83
N GLU A 48 -5.05 8.49 16.88
CA GLU A 48 -4.58 7.62 15.79
C GLU A 48 -5.39 7.85 14.50
N ILE A 49 -6.70 8.01 14.61
CA ILE A 49 -7.56 8.33 13.46
C ILE A 49 -7.10 9.64 12.81
N SER A 50 -6.96 10.71 13.59
CA SER A 50 -6.49 12.01 13.06
C SER A 50 -5.10 11.92 12.45
N PHE A 51 -4.19 11.12 13.04
CA PHE A 51 -2.88 10.86 12.46
C PHE A 51 -2.97 10.20 11.07
N PHE A 52 -3.78 9.15 10.91
CA PHE A 52 -3.90 8.46 9.62
C PHE A 52 -4.58 9.32 8.55
N GLU A 53 -5.57 10.13 8.93
CA GLU A 53 -6.21 11.10 8.02
C GLU A 53 -5.19 12.13 7.49
N ASP A 54 -4.34 12.67 8.37
CA ASP A 54 -3.32 13.64 7.98
C ASP A 54 -2.17 13.03 7.16
N LEU A 55 -1.81 11.77 7.46
CA LEU A 55 -0.68 11.06 6.87
C LEU A 55 -0.77 10.98 5.35
N GLY A 56 -1.96 10.79 4.78
CA GLY A 56 -2.15 10.70 3.33
C GLY A 56 -1.61 11.93 2.59
N SER A 57 -1.87 13.13 3.14
CA SER A 57 -1.39 14.38 2.55
C SER A 57 0.14 14.53 2.62
N HIS A 58 0.75 14.05 3.71
CA HIS A 58 2.19 14.05 3.89
C HIS A 58 2.88 13.09 2.92
N LEU A 59 2.33 11.89 2.73
CA LEU A 59 2.84 10.90 1.79
C LEU A 59 2.74 11.37 0.34
N LEU A 60 1.65 12.05 -0.03
CA LEU A 60 1.53 12.64 -1.37
C LEU A 60 2.59 13.72 -1.61
N LYS A 61 2.78 14.64 -0.65
CA LYS A 61 3.82 15.68 -0.73
C LYS A 61 5.22 15.06 -0.82
N PHE A 62 5.48 14.02 -0.03
CA PHE A 62 6.74 13.27 -0.05
C PHE A 62 7.00 12.65 -1.43
N ASN A 63 6.04 11.91 -2.00
CA ASN A 63 6.18 11.32 -3.34
C ASN A 63 6.36 12.39 -4.42
N THR A 64 5.65 13.52 -4.31
CA THR A 64 5.81 14.66 -5.22
C THR A 64 7.24 15.21 -5.19
N ALA A 65 7.81 15.37 -3.99
CA ALA A 65 9.18 15.85 -3.82
C ALA A 65 10.20 14.85 -4.36
N LEU A 66 10.05 13.56 -4.07
CA LEU A 66 10.93 12.51 -4.60
C LEU A 66 10.92 12.47 -6.13
N ASN A 67 9.75 12.58 -6.76
CA ASN A 67 9.66 12.58 -8.22
C ASN A 67 10.38 13.79 -8.85
N ARG A 68 10.28 14.97 -8.22
CA ARG A 68 11.03 16.16 -8.65
C ARG A 68 12.54 15.96 -8.50
N LEU A 69 12.99 15.44 -7.36
CA LEU A 69 14.41 15.16 -7.11
C LEU A 69 14.95 14.14 -8.11
N TYR A 70 14.18 13.09 -8.44
CA TYR A 70 14.54 12.12 -9.48
C TYR A 70 14.73 12.82 -10.83
N ALA A 71 13.76 13.62 -11.26
CA ALA A 71 13.83 14.33 -12.53
C ALA A 71 14.98 15.34 -12.60
N ASP A 72 15.32 15.99 -11.49
CA ASP A 72 16.45 16.92 -11.42
C ASP A 72 17.81 16.19 -11.36
N SER A 73 17.87 15.02 -10.73
CA SER A 73 19.06 14.16 -10.71
C SER A 73 19.36 13.60 -12.12
N VAL A 74 18.33 13.13 -12.84
CA VAL A 74 18.46 12.69 -14.24
C VAL A 74 18.94 13.81 -15.16
N LYS A 75 18.58 15.08 -14.87
CA LYS A 75 19.04 16.26 -15.62
C LYS A 75 20.42 16.77 -15.19
N GLY A 76 21.04 16.15 -14.18
CA GLY A 76 22.34 16.57 -13.65
C GLY A 76 22.32 17.87 -12.83
N LYS A 77 21.16 18.32 -12.35
CA LYS A 77 21.05 19.51 -11.51
C LYS A 77 21.39 19.25 -10.04
N ILE A 78 21.20 18.00 -9.61
CA ILE A 78 21.57 17.50 -8.28
C ILE A 78 22.42 16.22 -8.47
N PRO A 79 23.08 15.70 -7.43
CA PRO A 79 23.92 14.51 -7.55
C PRO A 79 23.21 13.33 -8.23
N SER A 80 23.94 12.62 -9.08
CA SER A 80 23.42 11.51 -9.90
C SER A 80 23.05 10.27 -9.09
N TRP A 81 23.58 10.12 -7.87
CA TRP A 81 23.34 8.95 -7.03
C TRP A 81 21.84 8.75 -6.74
N PHE A 82 21.06 9.84 -6.69
CA PHE A 82 19.63 9.75 -6.41
C PHE A 82 18.87 9.01 -7.52
N ALA A 83 19.10 9.38 -8.78
CA ALA A 83 18.56 8.65 -9.92
C ALA A 83 19.14 7.23 -10.00
N GLN A 84 20.45 7.07 -9.82
CA GLN A 84 21.10 5.75 -9.86
C GLN A 84 20.52 4.78 -8.83
N TYR A 85 20.28 5.25 -7.61
CA TYR A 85 19.69 4.45 -6.54
C TYR A 85 18.25 4.04 -6.88
N LEU A 86 17.43 4.98 -7.37
CA LEU A 86 16.05 4.69 -7.74
C LEU A 86 15.92 3.85 -9.02
N ASP A 87 16.91 3.88 -9.90
CA ASP A 87 16.95 3.07 -11.11
C ASP A 87 17.51 1.65 -10.87
N ALA A 88 18.18 1.42 -9.73
CA ALA A 88 18.80 0.14 -9.42
C ALA A 88 17.79 -1.03 -9.46
N GLY A 89 18.11 -2.05 -10.25
CA GLY A 89 17.28 -3.25 -10.42
C GLY A 89 16.08 -3.10 -11.37
N LYS A 90 15.86 -1.91 -11.94
CA LYS A 90 14.81 -1.71 -12.95
C LYS A 90 15.33 -2.03 -14.35
N PRO A 91 14.53 -2.68 -15.20
CA PRO A 91 14.82 -2.82 -16.63
C PRO A 91 15.00 -1.46 -17.34
N ASP A 92 15.86 -1.41 -18.35
CA ASP A 92 16.19 -0.18 -19.09
C ASP A 92 14.97 0.45 -19.78
N ASP A 93 14.07 -0.37 -20.30
CA ASP A 93 12.82 0.08 -20.93
C ASP A 93 11.91 0.75 -19.91
N LEU A 94 11.75 0.18 -18.71
CA LEU A 94 10.99 0.79 -17.62
C LEU A 94 11.57 2.15 -17.21
N ILE A 95 12.90 2.25 -17.11
CA ILE A 95 13.58 3.51 -16.82
C ILE A 95 13.30 4.53 -17.92
N ALA A 96 13.43 4.13 -19.19
CA ALA A 96 13.15 5.00 -20.34
C ALA A 96 11.70 5.50 -20.35
N TYR A 97 10.72 4.62 -20.12
CA TYR A 97 9.30 4.96 -20.04
C TYR A 97 9.02 5.97 -18.91
N SER A 98 9.57 5.74 -17.71
CA SER A 98 9.32 6.62 -16.56
C SER A 98 9.80 8.06 -16.79
N ARG A 99 10.81 8.27 -17.65
CA ARG A 99 11.39 9.59 -17.97
C ARG A 99 10.65 10.33 -19.09
N MET A 100 9.73 9.68 -19.80
CA MET A 100 8.99 10.30 -20.91
C MET A 100 8.16 11.49 -20.43
N LYS A 101 8.06 12.55 -21.25
CA LYS A 101 7.34 13.80 -20.89
C LYS A 101 5.90 13.56 -20.42
N ARG A 102 5.23 12.55 -21.00
CA ARG A 102 3.85 12.17 -20.66
C ARG A 102 3.72 11.51 -19.28
N ILE A 103 4.76 10.82 -18.80
CA ILE A 103 4.70 9.97 -17.60
C ILE A 103 5.46 10.57 -16.42
N ARG A 104 6.56 11.29 -16.69
CA ARG A 104 7.49 11.78 -15.64
C ARG A 104 6.86 12.67 -14.56
N GLY A 105 5.67 13.22 -14.81
CA GLY A 105 4.94 14.05 -13.85
C GLY A 105 3.90 13.29 -13.03
N ASP A 106 3.60 12.05 -13.42
CA ASP A 106 2.55 11.26 -12.82
C ASP A 106 3.00 10.75 -11.45
N LEU A 107 2.05 10.73 -10.52
CA LEU A 107 2.23 10.20 -9.18
C LEU A 107 1.29 9.01 -8.97
N PRO A 108 1.63 8.08 -8.07
CA PRO A 108 0.73 6.98 -7.72
C PRO A 108 -0.64 7.52 -7.29
N GLY A 109 -1.72 7.04 -7.91
CA GLY A 109 -3.09 7.42 -7.56
C GLY A 109 -3.60 6.75 -6.28
N ILE A 110 -2.96 5.67 -5.84
CA ILE A 110 -3.24 4.95 -4.60
C ILE A 110 -1.91 4.75 -3.87
N ILE A 111 -1.85 5.15 -2.60
CA ILE A 111 -0.70 4.95 -1.71
C ILE A 111 -1.17 4.08 -0.55
N ARG A 112 -0.52 2.93 -0.33
CA ARG A 112 -0.80 2.03 0.80
C ARG A 112 0.44 1.92 1.67
N PRO A 113 0.63 2.83 2.63
CA PRO A 113 1.74 2.73 3.56
C PRO A 113 1.52 1.57 4.53
N ASP A 114 2.52 0.72 4.72
CA ASP A 114 2.55 -0.26 5.80
C ASP A 114 3.13 0.40 7.04
N ILE A 115 2.37 0.40 8.15
CA ILE A 115 2.70 1.14 9.37
C ILE A 115 2.68 0.17 10.54
N MET A 116 3.63 0.33 11.47
CA MET A 116 3.68 -0.40 12.73
C MET A 116 3.43 0.57 13.88
N VAL A 117 2.60 0.14 14.83
CA VAL A 117 2.36 0.89 16.06
C VAL A 117 3.59 0.71 16.96
N THR A 118 4.11 1.82 17.49
CA THR A 118 5.32 1.87 18.33
C THR A 118 4.99 2.34 19.74
#